data_AF-A0A0R2CYU6-F1
#
_entry.id   AF-A0A0R2CYU6-F1
#
_cell.length_a   1.000
_cell.length_b   1.000
_cell.length_c   1.000
_cell.angle_alpha   90.00
_cell.angle_beta   90.00
_cell.angle_gamma   90.00
#
_symmetry.space_group_name_H-M   'P 1'
#
loop_
_entity.id
_entity.type
_entity.pdbx_description
1 polymer ?
#
loop_
_entity_poly.entity_id
_entity_poly.type
_entity_poly.pdbx_seq_one_letter_code
_entity_poly.pdbx_strand_id
1 'polypeptide(L)'
;MKNNVKLPTAKNVKIKANKASFTGKRGFFYGIVNRGLSWTGGYFYSGGHSFRLLRTQNAVFNGLTFHQACGVGGHVFDLMGSKHVKITNCQFYGYGHTLSLKKLRKKGNHGAYAEAIQTDYANYNSGGANFNRYGKGHFNHQPSSYITVTHNTWRPEYSGKRLVSLAQVAIGEHDTTSSNRNKIKHVTFQSNVIKNPIRLSGMGADTNYFGAPVHFESSSSISIKHNIFQATLKRARPENWVIISNQYGHMPNTVNIKISQNQFEGYWPSRSAVRLITKGAHFIKHVSVTHNFFNGRRLLQKIGHVRL
;
A
#
# COMPACT_ATOMS: atom_id res chain seq x y z
N MET A 1 20.07 5.50 -9.24
CA MET A 1 21.21 5.01 -8.47
C MET A 1 21.72 3.75 -9.17
N LYS A 2 22.96 3.32 -8.92
CA LYS A 2 23.45 1.97 -9.31
C LYS A 2 23.62 1.04 -8.10
N ASN A 3 23.56 1.58 -6.88
CA ASN A 3 23.82 0.89 -5.62
C ASN A 3 22.67 1.08 -4.61
N ASN A 4 22.55 0.15 -3.66
CA ASN A 4 21.64 0.27 -2.53
C ASN A 4 22.23 1.21 -1.48
N VAL A 5 21.41 2.09 -0.91
CA VAL A 5 21.84 3.12 0.04
C VAL A 5 21.40 2.73 1.45
N LYS A 6 22.35 2.53 2.36
CA LYS A 6 22.06 2.28 3.77
C LYS A 6 21.59 3.58 4.43
N LEU A 7 20.45 3.54 5.11
CA LEU A 7 19.94 4.64 5.89
C LEU A 7 20.68 4.71 7.24
N PRO A 8 20.93 5.93 7.77
CA PRO A 8 21.62 6.11 9.04
C PRO A 8 20.92 5.39 10.20
N THR A 9 21.67 4.61 10.97
CA THR A 9 21.15 3.82 12.12
C THR A 9 21.23 4.56 13.45
N ALA A 10 21.89 5.72 13.49
CA ALA A 10 21.90 6.58 14.67
C ALA A 10 20.47 6.99 15.05
N LYS A 11 20.22 7.19 16.35
CA LYS A 11 18.91 7.60 16.85
C LYS A 11 18.62 9.03 16.40
N ASN A 12 17.36 9.32 16.09
CA ASN A 12 16.84 10.68 15.84
C ASN A 12 17.49 11.41 14.66
N VAL A 13 17.90 10.67 13.62
CA VAL A 13 18.50 11.25 12.42
C VAL A 13 17.46 12.01 11.60
N LYS A 14 17.83 13.22 11.18
CA LYS A 14 17.01 14.08 10.31
C LYS A 14 17.69 14.24 8.96
N ILE A 15 16.99 13.84 7.89
CA ILE A 15 17.39 14.02 6.49
C ILE A 15 16.48 15.07 5.88
N LYS A 16 17.08 16.16 5.39
CA LYS A 16 16.38 17.22 4.65
C LYS A 16 16.81 17.19 3.20
N ALA A 17 15.94 16.69 2.34
CA ALA A 17 16.17 16.43 0.93
C ALA A 17 15.29 17.29 0.01
N ASN A 18 14.78 18.43 0.48
CA ASN A 18 13.82 19.29 -0.24
C ASN A 18 14.27 19.73 -1.64
N LYS A 19 15.59 19.79 -1.89
CA LYS A 19 16.18 20.15 -3.20
C LYS A 19 16.88 18.97 -3.89
N ALA A 20 16.81 17.77 -3.30
CA ALA A 20 17.50 16.62 -3.81
C ALA A 20 16.65 15.86 -4.84
N SER A 21 17.29 15.49 -5.94
CA SER A 21 16.71 14.64 -6.98
C SER A 21 17.46 13.31 -7.02
N PHE A 22 16.75 12.22 -6.81
CA PHE A 22 17.24 10.86 -6.86
C PHE A 22 16.84 10.23 -8.20
N THR A 23 17.80 10.09 -9.09
CA THR A 23 17.59 9.55 -10.45
C THR A 23 18.27 8.19 -10.60
N GLY A 24 17.82 7.39 -11.55
CA GLY A 24 18.54 6.23 -12.11
C GLY A 24 17.94 4.88 -11.75
N LYS A 25 18.20 3.89 -12.62
CA LYS A 25 17.29 2.77 -12.92
C LYS A 25 17.16 1.67 -11.87
N ARG A 26 18.05 1.55 -10.88
CA ARG A 26 18.07 0.43 -9.90
C ARG A 26 18.60 0.85 -8.52
N GLY A 27 18.14 0.18 -7.47
CA GLY A 27 18.64 0.33 -6.11
C GLY A 27 17.56 0.84 -5.15
N PHE A 28 17.75 0.56 -3.87
CA PHE A 28 16.82 0.95 -2.81
C PHE A 28 17.55 1.61 -1.64
N PHE A 29 16.82 2.43 -0.90
CA PHE A 29 17.19 2.87 0.43
C PHE A 29 16.81 1.78 1.41
N TYR A 30 17.69 1.42 2.34
CA TYR A 30 17.36 0.41 3.34
C TYR A 30 17.71 0.79 4.76
N GLY A 31 16.82 0.42 5.67
CA GLY A 31 17.03 0.50 7.10
C GLY A 31 16.82 -0.86 7.75
N ILE A 32 17.73 -1.24 8.64
CA ILE A 32 17.64 -2.41 9.50
C ILE A 32 17.70 -1.91 10.95
N VAL A 33 16.63 -2.16 11.71
CA VAL A 33 16.48 -1.77 13.13
C VAL A 33 16.72 -0.28 13.43
N ASN A 34 16.51 0.60 12.45
CA ASN A 34 16.63 2.05 12.62
C ASN A 34 15.62 2.58 13.63
N ARG A 35 15.98 3.64 14.35
CA ARG A 35 15.09 4.31 15.32
C ARG A 35 15.13 5.82 15.15
N GLY A 36 13.97 6.45 15.01
CA GLY A 36 13.87 7.92 14.99
C GLY A 36 14.30 8.55 13.67
N LEU A 37 14.16 7.86 12.54
CA LEU A 37 14.49 8.42 11.23
C LEU A 37 13.43 9.43 10.78
N SER A 38 13.80 10.68 10.53
CA SER A 38 12.93 11.69 9.92
C SER A 38 13.49 12.12 8.56
N TRP A 39 12.77 11.84 7.48
CA TRP A 39 13.10 12.24 6.12
C TRP A 39 12.07 13.24 5.61
N THR A 40 12.52 14.42 5.20
CA THR A 40 11.67 15.45 4.60
C THR A 40 12.13 15.80 3.19
N GLY A 41 11.20 15.84 2.24
CA GLY A 41 11.45 16.24 0.86
C GLY A 41 12.19 15.19 0.02
N GLY A 42 12.37 15.51 -1.25
CA GLY A 42 13.11 14.70 -2.21
C GLY A 42 12.24 14.25 -3.38
N TYR A 43 12.83 14.30 -4.57
CA TYR A 43 12.19 13.90 -5.82
C TYR A 43 12.84 12.62 -6.34
N PHE A 44 12.06 11.58 -6.58
CA PHE A 44 12.54 10.26 -6.99
C PHE A 44 12.03 9.96 -8.39
N TYR A 45 12.95 9.77 -9.35
CA TYR A 45 12.61 9.59 -10.77
C TYR A 45 13.12 8.27 -11.34
N SER A 46 12.27 7.62 -12.15
CA SER A 46 12.65 6.65 -13.19
C SER A 46 13.69 5.61 -12.78
N GLY A 47 13.36 4.85 -11.74
CA GLY A 47 14.17 3.75 -11.23
C GLY A 47 13.55 3.22 -9.97
N GLY A 48 13.68 1.92 -9.71
CA GLY A 48 13.00 1.22 -8.62
C GLY A 48 13.43 1.65 -7.21
N HIS A 49 13.25 2.93 -6.90
CA HIS A 49 13.48 3.57 -5.62
C HIS A 49 12.45 3.03 -4.66
N SER A 50 12.97 2.31 -3.67
CA SER A 50 12.19 1.68 -2.62
C SER A 50 12.85 2.02 -1.30
N PHE A 51 12.07 2.27 -0.27
CA PHE A 51 12.48 2.33 1.12
C PHE A 51 12.15 0.99 1.76
N ARG A 52 13.17 0.13 1.89
CA ARG A 52 13.07 -1.20 2.49
C ARG A 52 13.45 -1.13 3.96
N LEU A 53 12.44 -1.18 4.82
CA LEU A 53 12.56 -0.85 6.24
C LEU A 53 12.24 -2.07 7.09
N LEU A 54 13.29 -2.79 7.51
CA LEU A 54 13.18 -3.94 8.40
C LEU A 54 13.26 -3.48 9.85
N ARG A 55 12.17 -3.69 10.60
CA ARG A 55 12.05 -3.39 12.04
C ARG A 55 12.43 -1.95 12.39
N THR A 56 12.12 -1.03 11.49
CA THR A 56 12.35 0.41 11.70
C THR A 56 11.27 0.95 12.65
N GLN A 57 11.68 1.81 13.58
CA GLN A 57 10.80 2.36 14.60
C GLN A 57 10.82 3.89 14.62
N ASN A 58 9.68 4.50 14.91
CA ASN A 58 9.54 5.95 15.08
C ASN A 58 10.06 6.74 13.86
N ALA A 59 9.66 6.31 12.66
CA ALA A 59 10.11 6.94 11.42
C ALA A 59 9.05 7.87 10.83
N VAL A 60 9.50 8.99 10.23
CA VAL A 60 8.65 9.97 9.57
C VAL A 60 9.18 10.24 8.17
N PHE A 61 8.34 10.05 7.16
CA PHE A 61 8.59 10.45 5.78
C PHE A 61 7.56 11.52 5.41
N ASN A 62 8.04 12.71 5.07
CA ASN A 62 7.19 13.88 4.84
C ASN A 62 7.54 14.61 3.55
N GLY A 63 6.57 14.79 2.65
CA GLY A 63 6.77 15.62 1.46
C GLY A 63 7.67 15.00 0.39
N LEU A 64 7.73 13.67 0.30
CA LEU A 64 8.50 12.98 -0.75
C LEU A 64 7.66 12.89 -2.03
N THR A 65 8.29 13.07 -3.19
CA THR A 65 7.62 12.99 -4.50
C THR A 65 8.25 11.91 -5.36
N PHE A 66 7.43 10.97 -5.83
CA PHE A 66 7.85 9.81 -6.60
C PHE A 66 7.23 9.88 -8.01
N HIS A 67 8.06 10.02 -9.04
CA HIS A 67 7.66 10.01 -10.45
C HIS A 67 8.12 8.71 -11.11
N GLN A 68 7.17 7.80 -11.27
CA GLN A 68 7.42 6.44 -11.75
C GLN A 68 8.60 5.78 -11.02
N ALA A 69 8.72 6.07 -9.72
CA ALA A 69 9.86 5.66 -8.91
C ALA A 69 9.82 4.18 -8.53
N CYS A 70 8.78 3.44 -8.92
CA CYS A 70 8.72 2.01 -8.70
C CYS A 70 8.54 1.24 -10.00
N GLY A 71 9.37 0.22 -10.17
CA GLY A 71 9.25 -0.74 -11.25
C GLY A 71 8.07 -1.69 -11.02
N VAL A 72 7.75 -2.47 -12.05
CA VAL A 72 6.72 -3.51 -11.97
C VAL A 72 7.06 -4.50 -10.85
N GLY A 73 6.11 -4.71 -9.94
CA GLY A 73 6.21 -5.61 -8.79
C GLY A 73 7.04 -5.07 -7.63
N GLY A 74 7.29 -3.76 -7.59
CA GLY A 74 8.02 -3.13 -6.48
C GLY A 74 7.12 -2.30 -5.58
N HIS A 75 7.67 -1.98 -4.41
CA HIS A 75 7.06 -1.09 -3.43
C HIS A 75 7.88 0.18 -3.28
N VAL A 76 7.22 1.32 -3.03
CA VAL A 76 7.92 2.56 -2.68
C VAL A 76 8.35 2.53 -1.22
N PHE A 77 7.48 2.06 -0.34
CA PHE A 77 7.77 1.77 1.06
C PHE A 77 7.42 0.31 1.34
N ASP A 78 8.41 -0.43 1.81
CA ASP A 78 8.31 -1.83 2.17
C ASP A 78 8.61 -1.94 3.67
N LEU A 79 7.55 -1.98 4.47
CA LEU A 79 7.59 -1.88 5.92
C LEU A 79 7.53 -3.29 6.52
N MET A 80 8.67 -3.86 6.88
CA MET A 80 8.78 -5.23 7.37
C MET A 80 8.92 -5.25 8.90
N GLY A 81 7.84 -5.56 9.62
CA GLY A 81 7.85 -5.55 11.09
C GLY A 81 8.18 -4.20 11.72
N SER A 82 7.89 -3.11 11.01
CA SER A 82 8.19 -1.73 11.42
C SER A 82 7.08 -1.16 12.31
N LYS A 83 7.43 -0.19 13.18
CA LYS A 83 6.48 0.38 14.15
C LYS A 83 6.52 1.90 14.23
N HIS A 84 5.39 2.53 14.48
CA HIS A 84 5.28 3.99 14.62
C HIS A 84 5.87 4.71 13.40
N VAL A 85 5.43 4.32 12.20
CA VAL A 85 5.88 4.92 10.94
C VAL A 85 4.80 5.87 10.43
N LYS A 86 5.19 7.11 10.12
CA LYS A 86 4.33 8.12 9.51
C LYS A 86 4.81 8.43 8.09
N ILE A 87 3.92 8.29 7.10
CA ILE A 87 4.16 8.69 5.72
C ILE A 87 3.11 9.74 5.38
N THR A 88 3.53 10.98 5.15
CA THR A 88 2.60 12.10 5.03
C THR A 88 3.00 13.12 3.98
N ASN A 89 2.02 13.78 3.37
CA ASN A 89 2.22 14.80 2.34
C ASN A 89 3.05 14.30 1.13
N CYS A 90 3.13 12.99 0.91
CA CYS A 90 3.88 12.41 -0.19
C CYS A 90 3.02 12.31 -1.46
N GLN A 91 3.68 12.34 -2.60
CA GLN A 91 3.06 12.24 -3.91
C GLN A 91 3.63 11.04 -4.69
N PHE A 92 2.76 10.21 -5.23
CA PHE A 92 3.09 9.00 -5.99
C PHE A 92 2.46 9.09 -7.38
N TYR A 93 3.29 9.28 -8.40
CA TYR A 93 2.88 9.41 -9.78
C TYR A 93 3.27 8.18 -10.59
N GLY A 94 2.27 7.52 -11.16
CA GLY A 94 2.44 6.40 -12.07
C GLY A 94 3.03 5.13 -11.44
N TYR A 95 3.00 4.05 -12.21
CA TYR A 95 3.57 2.76 -11.81
C TYR A 95 4.05 1.95 -13.01
N GLY A 96 5.20 1.27 -12.86
CA GLY A 96 5.67 0.27 -13.82
C GLY A 96 6.01 0.80 -15.22
N HIS A 97 5.93 2.11 -15.46
CA HIS A 97 6.12 2.78 -16.76
C HIS A 97 5.32 2.15 -17.91
N THR A 98 4.11 1.66 -17.63
CA THR A 98 3.30 0.96 -18.62
C THR A 98 1.82 1.07 -18.34
N LEU A 99 1.03 1.02 -19.41
CA LEU A 99 -0.43 0.85 -19.35
C LEU A 99 -0.87 -0.61 -19.65
N SER A 100 0.08 -1.47 -20.00
CA SER A 100 -0.18 -2.86 -20.38
C SER A 100 -0.23 -3.76 -19.15
N LEU A 101 -1.41 -4.30 -18.85
CA LEU A 101 -1.58 -5.32 -17.81
C LEU A 101 -0.74 -6.58 -18.10
N LYS A 102 -0.57 -6.95 -19.39
CA LYS A 102 0.31 -8.06 -19.80
C LYS A 102 1.76 -7.82 -19.36
N LYS A 103 2.27 -6.59 -19.51
CA LYS A 103 3.62 -6.23 -19.05
C LYS A 103 3.69 -6.23 -17.52
N LEU A 104 2.67 -5.70 -16.84
CA LEU A 104 2.61 -5.73 -15.37
C LEU A 104 2.62 -7.16 -14.83
N ARG A 105 1.92 -8.08 -15.50
CA ARG A 105 1.73 -9.47 -15.04
C ARG A 105 2.69 -10.48 -15.65
N LYS A 106 3.77 -10.03 -16.32
CA LYS A 106 4.73 -10.92 -17.00
C LYS A 106 5.29 -12.02 -16.09
N LYS A 107 5.37 -11.77 -14.78
CA LYS A 107 5.88 -12.71 -13.77
C LYS A 107 4.85 -13.04 -12.69
N GLY A 108 3.56 -12.97 -13.01
CA GLY A 108 2.45 -13.23 -12.08
C GLY A 108 1.71 -11.97 -11.65
N ASN A 109 0.62 -12.16 -10.90
CA ASN A 109 -0.32 -11.08 -10.58
C ASN A 109 0.27 -9.98 -9.70
N HIS A 110 1.21 -10.30 -8.80
CA HIS A 110 1.84 -9.33 -7.89
C HIS A 110 2.44 -8.14 -8.64
N GLY A 111 2.95 -8.36 -9.86
CA GLY A 111 3.44 -7.26 -10.70
C GLY A 111 2.38 -6.22 -11.07
N ALA A 112 1.08 -6.52 -10.97
CA ALA A 112 0.01 -5.55 -11.17
C ALA A 112 -0.49 -4.88 -9.89
N TYR A 113 -0.55 -5.62 -8.77
CA TYR A 113 -1.16 -5.13 -7.54
C TYR A 113 -0.18 -4.67 -6.46
N ALA A 114 1.15 -4.77 -6.69
CA ALA A 114 2.15 -4.31 -5.73
C ALA A 114 1.89 -2.87 -5.28
N GLU A 115 1.92 -2.70 -3.96
CA GLU A 115 1.49 -1.51 -3.26
C GLU A 115 2.62 -0.49 -3.22
N ALA A 116 2.31 0.80 -3.34
CA ALA A 116 3.27 1.86 -3.08
C ALA A 116 3.73 1.80 -1.63
N ILE A 117 2.82 1.52 -0.69
CA ILE A 117 3.13 1.30 0.72
C ILE A 117 2.68 -0.10 1.09
N GLN A 118 3.63 -1.01 1.29
CA GLN A 118 3.37 -2.33 1.81
C GLN A 118 3.62 -2.34 3.32
N THR A 119 2.62 -2.74 4.09
CA THR A 119 2.79 -3.15 5.48
C THR A 119 2.96 -4.65 5.51
N ASP A 120 4.11 -5.12 5.97
CA ASP A 120 4.45 -6.54 6.00
C ASP A 120 5.09 -6.91 7.35
N TYR A 121 5.41 -8.19 7.49
CA TYR A 121 6.05 -8.83 8.61
C TYR A 121 7.56 -8.81 8.41
N ALA A 122 8.31 -8.95 9.49
CA ALA A 122 9.76 -9.17 9.43
C ALA A 122 10.07 -10.63 9.02
N ASN A 123 9.55 -11.06 7.86
CA ASN A 123 9.80 -12.38 7.29
C ASN A 123 10.99 -12.37 6.34
N TYR A 124 11.66 -13.51 6.23
CA TYR A 124 12.61 -13.74 5.16
C TYR A 124 11.90 -13.62 3.81
N ASN A 125 12.51 -12.97 2.82
CA ASN A 125 11.95 -12.62 1.51
C ASN A 125 10.93 -11.46 1.46
N SER A 126 10.47 -10.88 2.57
CA SER A 126 9.53 -9.74 2.50
C SER A 126 10.10 -8.57 1.69
N GLY A 127 11.39 -8.24 1.90
CA GLY A 127 12.09 -7.22 1.11
C GLY A 127 12.51 -7.66 -0.30
N GLY A 128 12.08 -8.85 -0.76
CA GLY A 128 12.58 -9.57 -1.92
C GLY A 128 13.95 -10.24 -1.70
N ALA A 129 14.26 -11.27 -2.49
CA ALA A 129 15.44 -12.13 -2.30
C ALA A 129 16.78 -11.37 -2.14
N ASN A 130 16.98 -10.30 -2.93
CA ASN A 130 18.18 -9.48 -2.87
C ASN A 130 18.34 -8.67 -1.56
N PHE A 131 17.27 -8.52 -0.78
CA PHE A 131 17.29 -7.80 0.48
C PHE A 131 17.75 -8.66 1.67
N ASN A 132 17.55 -9.98 1.59
CA ASN A 132 17.80 -10.90 2.71
C ASN A 132 19.20 -10.80 3.30
N ARG A 133 20.21 -10.56 2.44
CA ARG A 133 21.60 -10.36 2.87
C ARG A 133 21.79 -9.18 3.83
N TYR A 134 20.95 -8.15 3.75
CA TYR A 134 21.00 -6.98 4.64
C TYR A 134 20.28 -7.23 5.98
N GLY A 135 19.26 -8.09 5.99
CA GLY A 135 18.42 -8.37 7.14
C GLY A 135 18.79 -9.63 7.94
N LYS A 136 19.91 -10.30 7.63
CA LYS A 136 20.34 -11.53 8.30
C LYS A 136 20.33 -11.36 9.82
N GLY A 137 19.67 -12.28 10.54
CA GLY A 137 19.52 -12.23 12.00
C GLY A 137 18.43 -11.29 12.53
N HIS A 138 17.75 -10.53 11.66
CA HIS A 138 16.73 -9.57 12.08
C HIS A 138 15.29 -9.96 11.70
N PHE A 139 15.11 -11.01 10.89
CA PHE A 139 13.81 -11.57 10.57
C PHE A 139 13.26 -12.36 11.76
N ASN A 140 12.13 -11.91 12.32
CA ASN A 140 11.53 -12.48 13.52
C ASN A 140 10.00 -12.59 13.44
N HIS A 141 9.43 -12.53 12.24
CA HIS A 141 7.99 -12.66 11.98
C HIS A 141 7.11 -11.61 12.67
N GLN A 142 7.69 -10.52 13.19
CA GLN A 142 6.92 -9.46 13.81
C GLN A 142 6.11 -8.71 12.75
N PRO A 143 4.78 -8.52 12.92
CA PRO A 143 3.99 -7.67 12.02
C PRO A 143 4.34 -6.20 12.17
N SER A 144 4.19 -5.46 11.08
CA SER A 144 4.15 -4.00 11.13
C SER A 144 2.92 -3.50 11.92
N SER A 145 3.09 -2.41 12.67
CA SER A 145 2.01 -1.85 13.48
C SER A 145 2.18 -0.35 13.76
N TYR A 146 1.09 0.34 14.09
CA TYR A 146 1.09 1.79 14.32
C TYR A 146 1.63 2.55 13.09
N ILE A 147 0.99 2.31 11.94
CA ILE A 147 1.36 2.90 10.65
C ILE A 147 0.35 4.00 10.33
N THR A 148 0.83 5.20 10.05
CA THR A 148 -0.01 6.36 9.73
C THR A 148 0.33 6.87 8.35
N VAL A 149 -0.65 6.82 7.45
CA VAL A 149 -0.54 7.25 6.06
C VAL A 149 -1.58 8.35 5.81
N THR A 150 -1.14 9.60 5.78
CA THR A 150 -2.06 10.75 5.72
C THR A 150 -1.66 11.87 4.78
N HIS A 151 -2.64 12.51 4.15
CA HIS A 151 -2.42 13.65 3.24
C HIS A 151 -1.54 13.29 2.04
N ASN A 152 -1.50 12.03 1.64
CA ASN A 152 -0.75 11.58 0.47
C ASN A 152 -1.64 11.56 -0.78
N THR A 153 -0.99 11.60 -1.94
CA THR A 153 -1.68 11.58 -3.23
C THR A 153 -1.10 10.54 -4.17
N TRP A 154 -1.96 9.69 -4.73
CA TRP A 154 -1.65 8.76 -5.82
C TRP A 154 -2.31 9.23 -7.10
N ARG A 155 -1.54 9.39 -8.17
CA ARG A 155 -2.01 9.90 -9.46
C ARG A 155 -1.39 9.13 -10.64
N PRO A 156 -2.04 9.10 -11.80
CA PRO A 156 -1.42 8.64 -13.02
C PRO A 156 -0.26 9.57 -13.42
N GLU A 157 0.66 9.06 -14.24
CA GLU A 157 1.72 9.86 -14.85
C GLU A 157 1.35 10.21 -16.30
N TYR A 158 1.67 11.43 -16.69
CA TYR A 158 1.53 11.92 -18.07
C TYR A 158 2.87 12.39 -18.62
N SER A 159 3.08 12.18 -19.91
CA SER A 159 4.14 12.81 -20.69
C SER A 159 3.47 13.80 -21.64
N GLY A 160 3.56 15.09 -21.30
CA GLY A 160 2.69 16.11 -21.87
C GLY A 160 1.21 15.78 -21.58
N LYS A 161 0.38 15.70 -22.62
CA LYS A 161 -1.04 15.31 -22.51
C LYS A 161 -1.25 13.79 -22.56
N ARG A 162 -0.23 13.00 -22.86
CA ARG A 162 -0.35 11.55 -23.06
C ARG A 162 -0.22 10.80 -21.73
N LEU A 163 -1.24 10.01 -21.40
CA LEU A 163 -1.19 9.09 -20.26
C LEU A 163 -0.10 8.02 -20.48
N VAL A 164 0.81 7.87 -19.51
CA VAL A 164 1.94 6.90 -19.58
C VAL A 164 1.76 5.73 -18.63
N SER A 165 1.21 5.97 -17.44
CA SER A 165 0.89 4.92 -16.47
C SER A 165 -0.22 5.37 -15.52
N LEU A 166 -0.94 4.40 -14.97
CA LEU A 166 -1.96 4.61 -13.94
C LEU A 166 -1.31 4.69 -12.56
N ALA A 167 -2.05 5.19 -11.57
CA ALA A 167 -1.56 5.26 -10.20
C ALA A 167 -1.37 3.86 -9.60
N GLN A 168 -0.30 3.67 -8.83
CA GLN A 168 -0.05 2.42 -8.10
C GLN A 168 -1.18 2.10 -7.10
N VAL A 169 -1.32 0.84 -6.72
CA VAL A 169 -2.07 0.45 -5.51
C VAL A 169 -1.48 1.22 -4.33
N ALA A 170 -2.33 1.85 -3.52
CA ALA A 170 -1.87 2.85 -2.56
C ALA A 170 -1.24 2.21 -1.33
N ILE A 171 -1.97 1.29 -0.71
CA ILE A 171 -1.54 0.61 0.50
C ILE A 171 -2.16 -0.78 0.59
N GLY A 172 -1.40 -1.69 1.18
CA GLY A 172 -1.91 -2.99 1.58
C GLY A 172 -0.87 -3.84 2.28
N GLU A 173 -1.20 -5.10 2.42
CA GLU A 173 -0.35 -6.12 3.02
C GLU A 173 -0.37 -7.39 2.18
N HIS A 174 0.66 -8.20 2.37
CA HIS A 174 0.75 -9.50 1.76
C HIS A 174 0.96 -10.57 2.83
N ASP A 175 0.42 -11.74 2.51
CA ASP A 175 0.71 -13.08 3.02
C ASP A 175 1.67 -13.19 4.23
N THR A 176 1.24 -13.95 5.23
CA THR A 176 2.22 -14.73 5.98
C THR A 176 1.96 -16.21 5.81
N THR A 177 2.95 -16.88 5.25
CA THR A 177 3.27 -18.31 5.42
C THR A 177 3.50 -18.72 6.88
N SER A 178 3.17 -17.85 7.84
CA SER A 178 3.44 -18.06 9.25
C SER A 178 2.17 -18.55 9.94
N SER A 179 2.30 -19.62 10.71
CA SER A 179 1.37 -20.02 11.77
C SER A 179 1.22 -18.95 12.89
N ASN A 180 1.77 -17.75 12.69
CA ASN A 180 1.77 -16.66 13.64
C ASN A 180 0.38 -16.02 13.70
N ARG A 181 -0.24 -16.05 14.88
CA ARG A 181 -1.54 -15.41 15.13
C ARG A 181 -1.45 -13.89 15.30
N ASN A 182 -0.25 -13.32 15.23
CA ASN A 182 -0.05 -11.88 15.32
C ASN A 182 -0.41 -11.20 14.00
N LYS A 183 -1.15 -10.09 14.10
CA LYS A 183 -1.74 -9.38 12.96
C LYS A 183 -1.03 -8.05 12.71
N ILE A 184 -0.99 -7.64 11.45
CA ILE A 184 -0.79 -6.22 11.14
C ILE A 184 -1.92 -5.43 11.77
N LYS A 185 -1.56 -4.38 12.50
CA LYS A 185 -2.52 -3.67 13.34
C LYS A 185 -2.24 -2.20 13.58
N HIS A 186 -3.29 -1.45 13.91
CA HIS A 186 -3.23 0.00 14.15
C HIS A 186 -2.71 0.75 12.92
N VAL A 187 -3.38 0.54 11.78
CA VAL A 187 -3.07 1.25 10.54
C VAL A 187 -4.12 2.33 10.31
N THR A 188 -3.67 3.57 10.13
CA THR A 188 -4.52 4.72 9.79
C THR A 188 -4.20 5.18 8.38
N PHE A 189 -5.16 5.04 7.47
CA PHE A 189 -5.13 5.57 6.12
C PHE A 189 -6.18 6.69 6.02
N GLN A 190 -5.74 7.94 6.13
CA GLN A 190 -6.66 9.07 6.28
C GLN A 190 -6.31 10.29 5.42
N SER A 191 -7.34 10.97 4.91
CA SER A 191 -7.18 12.27 4.23
C SER A 191 -6.26 12.16 3.01
N ASN A 192 -6.26 11.02 2.33
CA ASN A 192 -5.49 10.78 1.13
C ASN A 192 -6.34 10.93 -0.14
N VAL A 193 -5.68 11.14 -1.28
CA VAL A 193 -6.31 11.17 -2.60
C VAL A 193 -5.75 10.05 -3.48
N ILE A 194 -6.60 9.19 -4.00
CA ILE A 194 -6.24 8.17 -4.99
C ILE A 194 -6.99 8.46 -6.28
N LYS A 195 -6.27 8.83 -7.34
CA LYS A 195 -6.84 9.18 -8.64
C LYS A 195 -6.36 8.21 -9.71
N ASN A 196 -7.31 7.65 -10.45
CA ASN A 196 -7.10 6.73 -11.58
C ASN A 196 -6.09 5.60 -11.25
N PRO A 197 -6.38 4.75 -10.26
CA PRO A 197 -5.53 3.61 -9.94
C PRO A 197 -5.51 2.59 -11.07
N ILE A 198 -4.51 1.70 -11.04
CA ILE A 198 -4.47 0.53 -11.92
C ILE A 198 -5.74 -0.30 -11.74
N ARG A 199 -6.31 -0.72 -12.86
CA ARG A 199 -7.39 -1.69 -12.89
C ARG A 199 -6.84 -3.10 -12.74
N LEU A 200 -7.39 -3.87 -11.81
CA LEU A 200 -6.85 -5.16 -11.39
C LEU A 200 -7.67 -6.36 -11.89
N SER A 201 -8.62 -6.16 -12.81
CA SER A 201 -9.39 -7.25 -13.44
C SER A 201 -8.50 -8.29 -14.11
N GLY A 202 -8.94 -9.55 -14.07
CA GLY A 202 -8.26 -10.65 -14.75
C GLY A 202 -7.06 -11.22 -13.99
N MET A 203 -7.03 -11.06 -12.66
CA MET A 203 -6.06 -11.76 -11.79
C MET A 203 -6.63 -13.09 -11.24
N GLY A 204 -7.74 -13.60 -11.79
CA GLY A 204 -8.41 -14.77 -11.25
C GLY A 204 -8.86 -14.56 -9.81
N ALA A 205 -8.59 -15.55 -8.94
CA ALA A 205 -8.96 -15.54 -7.52
C ALA A 205 -8.36 -14.36 -6.74
N ASP A 206 -7.14 -13.93 -7.06
CA ASP A 206 -6.44 -12.81 -6.42
C ASP A 206 -7.24 -11.50 -6.51
N THR A 207 -8.05 -11.34 -7.56
CA THR A 207 -8.93 -10.17 -7.72
C THR A 207 -9.93 -10.02 -6.56
N ASN A 208 -10.25 -11.11 -5.86
CA ASN A 208 -11.13 -11.05 -4.70
C ASN A 208 -10.46 -10.42 -3.49
N TYR A 209 -9.16 -10.63 -3.32
CA TYR A 209 -8.43 -10.29 -2.09
C TYR A 209 -7.55 -9.04 -2.26
N PHE A 210 -6.96 -8.87 -3.44
CA PHE A 210 -6.02 -7.79 -3.75
C PHE A 210 -6.53 -6.83 -4.83
N GLY A 211 -7.75 -7.05 -5.36
CA GLY A 211 -8.36 -6.26 -6.44
C GLY A 211 -8.87 -4.87 -6.04
N ALA A 212 -8.12 -4.14 -5.21
CA ALA A 212 -8.43 -2.80 -4.74
C ALA A 212 -7.16 -1.98 -4.49
N PRO A 213 -7.21 -0.64 -4.70
CA PRO A 213 -6.09 0.24 -4.39
C PRO A 213 -5.80 0.33 -2.88
N VAL A 214 -6.73 -0.08 -2.03
CA VAL A 214 -6.54 -0.26 -0.59
C VAL A 214 -7.03 -1.66 -0.24
N HIS A 215 -6.17 -2.51 0.30
CA HIS A 215 -6.58 -3.84 0.75
C HIS A 215 -5.83 -4.27 2.00
N PHE A 216 -6.51 -5.01 2.88
CA PHE A 216 -5.91 -5.63 4.06
C PHE A 216 -6.48 -7.02 4.28
N GLU A 217 -5.68 -7.90 4.84
CA GLU A 217 -5.98 -9.29 5.10
C GLU A 217 -5.65 -9.68 6.54
N SER A 218 -6.59 -10.29 7.26
CA SER A 218 -6.34 -10.85 8.60
C SER A 218 -5.70 -9.84 9.57
N SER A 219 -6.23 -8.62 9.56
CA SER A 219 -5.67 -7.45 10.23
C SER A 219 -6.49 -7.00 11.43
N SER A 220 -5.99 -6.05 12.22
CA SER A 220 -6.82 -5.45 13.28
C SER A 220 -6.65 -3.95 13.47
N SER A 221 -7.71 -3.27 13.91
CA SER A 221 -7.67 -1.83 14.20
C SER A 221 -7.23 -1.02 12.98
N ILE A 222 -7.92 -1.23 11.85
CA ILE A 222 -7.67 -0.53 10.58
C ILE A 222 -8.68 0.60 10.45
N SER A 223 -8.18 1.82 10.19
CA SER A 223 -9.00 3.00 9.97
C SER A 223 -8.75 3.60 8.59
N ILE A 224 -9.78 3.63 7.75
CA ILE A 224 -9.77 4.20 6.40
C ILE A 224 -10.80 5.33 6.38
N LYS A 225 -10.36 6.59 6.50
CA LYS A 225 -11.30 7.72 6.65
C LYS A 225 -10.92 9.00 5.93
N HIS A 226 -11.90 9.78 5.52
CA HIS A 226 -11.69 11.06 4.84
C HIS A 226 -10.86 10.97 3.55
N ASN A 227 -10.82 9.81 2.90
CA ASN A 227 -10.08 9.67 1.65
C ASN A 227 -10.98 9.98 0.45
N ILE A 228 -10.35 10.48 -0.60
CA ILE A 228 -10.98 10.73 -1.89
C ILE A 228 -10.44 9.71 -2.89
N PHE A 229 -11.35 8.94 -3.49
CA PHE A 229 -11.07 7.91 -4.48
C PHE A 229 -11.73 8.31 -5.79
N GLN A 230 -10.95 8.56 -6.84
CA GLN A 230 -11.45 9.09 -8.11
C GLN A 230 -11.07 8.19 -9.27
N ALA A 231 -12.04 7.69 -10.02
CA ALA A 231 -11.82 7.01 -11.30
C ALA A 231 -12.46 7.85 -12.41
N THR A 232 -11.73 8.80 -12.97
CA THR A 232 -12.20 9.65 -14.07
C THR A 232 -11.92 9.05 -15.45
N LEU A 233 -11.09 8.00 -15.51
CA LEU A 233 -10.77 7.28 -16.75
C LEU A 233 -11.44 5.90 -16.76
N LYS A 234 -12.13 5.55 -17.85
CA LYS A 234 -12.80 4.23 -18.01
C LYS A 234 -11.83 3.07 -17.77
N ARG A 235 -10.59 3.22 -18.22
CA ARG A 235 -9.53 2.21 -18.08
C ARG A 235 -8.98 2.04 -16.65
N ALA A 236 -9.25 3.02 -15.77
CA ALA A 236 -8.82 3.04 -14.38
C ALA A 236 -9.95 2.66 -13.41
N ARG A 237 -11.08 2.13 -13.94
CA ARG A 237 -12.21 1.67 -13.14
C ARG A 237 -11.76 0.47 -12.27
N PRO A 238 -11.72 0.60 -10.93
CA PRO A 238 -11.29 -0.50 -10.08
C PRO A 238 -12.39 -1.56 -9.92
N GLU A 239 -12.02 -2.73 -9.45
CA GLU A 239 -12.98 -3.77 -9.07
C GLU A 239 -13.65 -3.42 -7.75
N ASN A 240 -12.84 -3.00 -6.77
CA ASN A 240 -13.30 -2.40 -5.54
C ASN A 240 -12.40 -1.23 -5.15
N TRP A 241 -12.89 -0.30 -4.33
CA TRP A 241 -12.02 0.75 -3.79
C TRP A 241 -11.28 0.31 -2.53
N VAL A 242 -11.96 -0.47 -1.68
CA VAL A 242 -11.40 -1.05 -0.47
C VAL A 242 -11.77 -2.54 -0.39
N ILE A 243 -10.79 -3.39 -0.11
CA ILE A 243 -11.02 -4.80 0.28
C ILE A 243 -10.51 -5.03 1.70
N ILE A 244 -11.32 -5.70 2.51
CA ILE A 244 -10.87 -6.29 3.77
C ILE A 244 -11.20 -7.78 3.70
N SER A 245 -10.20 -8.64 3.86
CA SER A 245 -10.36 -10.07 3.65
C SER A 245 -9.77 -10.97 4.74
N ASN A 246 -10.20 -12.22 4.76
CA ASN A 246 -9.46 -13.35 5.33
C ASN A 246 -9.46 -14.46 4.25
N GLN A 247 -8.38 -14.61 3.49
CA GLN A 247 -8.26 -15.61 2.41
C GLN A 247 -7.80 -16.96 2.96
N TYR A 248 -6.83 -16.96 3.88
CA TYR A 248 -6.16 -18.18 4.31
C TYR A 248 -6.76 -18.79 5.58
N GLY A 249 -7.07 -20.09 5.50
CA GLY A 249 -7.74 -20.89 6.54
C GLY A 249 -7.04 -20.97 7.92
N HIS A 250 -5.77 -20.57 7.98
CA HIS A 250 -4.96 -20.62 9.21
C HIS A 250 -4.74 -19.24 9.83
N MET A 251 -5.15 -18.16 9.16
CA MET A 251 -4.88 -16.81 9.61
C MET A 251 -5.89 -16.33 10.67
N PRO A 252 -5.47 -15.48 11.61
CA PRO A 252 -6.35 -14.94 12.64
C PRO A 252 -7.46 -14.06 12.04
N ASN A 253 -8.62 -14.05 12.71
CA ASN A 253 -9.77 -13.26 12.26
C ASN A 253 -9.49 -11.75 12.23
N THR A 254 -10.02 -11.06 11.23
CA THR A 254 -9.97 -9.60 11.15
C THR A 254 -10.94 -8.97 12.15
N VAL A 255 -10.49 -7.94 12.89
CA VAL A 255 -11.33 -7.26 13.91
C VAL A 255 -11.08 -5.76 13.98
N ASN A 256 -12.10 -5.00 14.40
CA ASN A 256 -12.02 -3.55 14.64
C ASN A 256 -11.66 -2.77 13.36
N ILE A 257 -12.58 -2.75 12.40
CA ILE A 257 -12.39 -2.10 11.10
C ILE A 257 -13.31 -0.89 10.99
N LYS A 258 -12.75 0.28 10.70
CA LYS A 258 -13.50 1.53 10.53
C LYS A 258 -13.25 2.12 9.15
N ILE A 259 -14.28 2.17 8.32
CA ILE A 259 -14.25 2.77 6.98
C ILE A 259 -15.31 3.86 6.93
N SER A 260 -14.90 5.12 7.06
CA SER A 260 -15.88 6.20 7.22
C SER A 260 -15.53 7.50 6.51
N GLN A 261 -16.54 8.25 6.08
CA GLN A 261 -16.35 9.60 5.54
C GLN A 261 -15.44 9.61 4.29
N ASN A 262 -15.43 8.54 3.50
CA ASN A 262 -14.71 8.50 2.24
C ASN A 262 -15.61 8.95 1.09
N GLN A 263 -15.01 9.61 0.10
CA GLN A 263 -15.65 10.03 -1.14
C GLN A 263 -15.14 9.17 -2.28
N PHE A 264 -16.07 8.55 -3.01
CA PHE A 264 -15.81 7.77 -4.21
C PHE A 264 -16.40 8.53 -5.40
N GLU A 265 -15.62 8.76 -6.45
CA GLU A 265 -16.03 9.63 -7.55
C GLU A 265 -15.68 9.04 -8.93
N GLY A 266 -16.47 9.44 -9.93
CA GLY A 266 -16.31 9.05 -11.32
C GLY A 266 -16.97 7.70 -11.63
N TYR A 267 -16.25 6.82 -12.31
CA TYR A 267 -16.74 5.50 -12.70
C TYR A 267 -16.97 4.60 -11.48
N TRP A 268 -18.17 4.00 -11.40
CA TRP A 268 -18.51 3.03 -10.36
C TRP A 268 -17.58 1.82 -10.42
N PRO A 269 -17.06 1.32 -9.26
CA PRO A 269 -16.26 0.10 -9.22
C PRO A 269 -17.03 -1.08 -9.80
N SER A 270 -16.38 -2.00 -10.52
CA SER A 270 -17.13 -3.09 -11.18
C SER A 270 -17.80 -4.08 -10.23
N ARG A 271 -17.48 -4.04 -8.93
CA ARG A 271 -18.11 -4.85 -7.88
C ARG A 271 -18.70 -3.98 -6.77
N SER A 272 -17.86 -3.37 -5.94
CA SER A 272 -18.32 -2.62 -4.76
C SER A 272 -17.35 -1.52 -4.34
N ALA A 273 -17.83 -0.46 -3.67
CA ALA A 273 -16.92 0.53 -3.10
C ALA A 273 -16.08 -0.07 -1.96
N VAL A 274 -16.74 -0.78 -1.04
CA VAL A 274 -16.11 -1.49 0.07
C VAL A 274 -16.53 -2.94 0.01
N ARG A 275 -15.56 -3.86 0.03
CA ARG A 275 -15.80 -5.30 0.05
C ARG A 275 -15.20 -5.92 1.31
N LEU A 276 -16.02 -6.70 2.01
CA LEU A 276 -15.60 -7.53 3.13
C LEU A 276 -15.72 -9.00 2.69
N ILE A 277 -14.67 -9.80 2.83
CA ILE A 277 -14.66 -11.19 2.35
C ILE A 277 -14.07 -12.12 3.41
N THR A 278 -14.73 -13.24 3.66
CA THR A 278 -14.18 -14.33 4.47
C THR A 278 -14.24 -15.65 3.72
N LYS A 279 -13.37 -16.58 4.10
CA LYS A 279 -13.39 -17.97 3.64
C LYS A 279 -13.56 -18.90 4.84
N GLY A 280 -14.38 -19.96 4.71
CA GLY A 280 -14.54 -20.99 5.74
C GLY A 280 -15.06 -20.45 7.08
N ALA A 281 -14.44 -20.86 8.19
CA ALA A 281 -14.84 -20.50 9.55
C ALA A 281 -14.37 -19.10 10.02
N HIS A 282 -13.74 -18.31 9.14
CA HIS A 282 -13.22 -16.99 9.50
C HIS A 282 -14.30 -15.91 9.52
N PHE A 283 -14.09 -14.90 10.38
CA PHE A 283 -14.97 -13.77 10.52
C PHE A 283 -14.24 -12.43 10.44
N ILE A 284 -15.00 -11.39 10.05
CA ILE A 284 -14.59 -9.98 10.17
C ILE A 284 -15.57 -9.35 11.16
N LYS A 285 -15.10 -9.00 12.37
CA LYS A 285 -15.94 -8.49 13.47
C LYS A 285 -15.64 -7.04 13.82
N HIS A 286 -16.62 -6.40 14.47
CA HIS A 286 -16.55 -4.99 14.88
C HIS A 286 -16.21 -4.06 13.71
N VAL A 287 -17.02 -4.17 12.65
CA VAL A 287 -16.86 -3.37 11.44
C VAL A 287 -17.84 -2.21 11.46
N SER A 288 -17.32 -1.01 11.21
CA SER A 288 -18.13 0.20 11.00
C SER A 288 -17.84 0.76 9.61
N VAL A 289 -18.84 0.70 8.72
CA VAL A 289 -18.80 1.33 7.39
C VAL A 289 -19.85 2.43 7.34
N THR A 290 -19.47 3.68 7.58
CA THR A 290 -20.43 4.78 7.83
C THR A 290 -20.09 6.06 7.08
N HIS A 291 -21.12 6.80 6.65
CA HIS A 291 -20.95 8.11 6.00
C HIS A 291 -20.00 8.09 4.81
N ASN A 292 -20.01 7.05 3.99
CA ASN A 292 -19.27 7.05 2.73
C ASN A 292 -20.16 7.55 1.60
N PHE A 293 -19.58 8.18 0.59
CA PHE A 293 -20.34 8.83 -0.49
C PHE A 293 -19.83 8.36 -1.84
N PHE A 294 -20.73 8.19 -2.81
CA PHE A 294 -20.40 7.99 -4.20
C PHE A 294 -21.03 9.09 -5.05
N ASN A 295 -20.21 9.84 -5.80
CA ASN A 295 -20.65 11.01 -6.59
C ASN A 295 -21.59 11.93 -5.79
N GLY A 296 -21.18 12.30 -4.57
CA GLY A 296 -21.96 13.16 -3.67
C GLY A 296 -23.14 12.51 -2.96
N ARG A 297 -23.56 11.30 -3.34
CA ARG A 297 -24.67 10.58 -2.70
C ARG A 297 -24.17 9.63 -1.63
N ARG A 298 -24.81 9.64 -0.46
CA ARG A 298 -24.46 8.72 0.63
C ARG A 298 -24.65 7.27 0.17
N LEU A 299 -23.62 6.46 0.33
CA LEU A 299 -23.71 5.01 0.17
C LEU A 299 -24.56 4.45 1.31
N LEU A 300 -25.68 3.85 0.95
CA LEU A 300 -26.47 3.04 1.88
C LEU A 300 -25.78 1.69 2.04
N GLN A 301 -25.72 1.21 3.28
CA GLN A 301 -25.12 -0.07 3.60
C GLN A 301 -26.00 -1.20 3.02
N LYS A 302 -25.53 -1.88 1.97
CA LYS A 302 -26.08 -3.16 1.55
C LYS A 302 -25.18 -4.27 2.10
N ILE A 303 -25.61 -4.89 3.20
CA ILE A 303 -24.91 -6.05 3.75
C ILE A 303 -25.29 -7.26 2.89
N GLY A 304 -24.45 -7.63 1.93
CA GLY A 304 -24.56 -8.93 1.27
C GLY A 304 -23.87 -9.99 2.12
N HIS A 305 -24.60 -11.05 2.51
CA HIS A 305 -24.16 -12.25 3.24
C HIS A 305 -22.80 -12.17 3.96
N VAL A 306 -22.69 -11.30 4.96
CA VAL A 306 -21.67 -11.42 6.01
C VAL A 306 -22.42 -11.96 7.22
N ARG A 307 -22.10 -13.18 7.67
CA ARG A 307 -22.51 -13.63 9.00
C ARG A 307 -21.83 -12.70 10.01
N LEU A 308 -22.60 -11.79 10.60
CA LEU A 308 -22.15 -10.92 11.69
C LEU A 308 -21.92 -11.74 12.96
#